data_AF-A0A945UAH9-F1
#
_entry.id   AF-A0A945UAH9-F1
#
_cell.length_a   1.000
_cell.length_b   1.000
_cell.length_c   1.000
_cell.angle_alpha   90.00
_cell.angle_beta   90.00
_cell.angle_gamma   90.00
#
_symmetry.space_group_name_H-M   'P 1'
#
loop_
_entity.id
_entity.type
_entity.pdbx_description
1 polymer ?
#
loop_
_entity_poly.entity_id
_entity_poly.type
_entity_poly.pdbx_seq_one_letter_code
_entity_poly.pdbx_strand_id
1 'polypeptide(L)'
;FPIPPDILLIAMTVAVPALWIRFSFFCSIASVLGGMFGYFIGYQFMDLVGQRIVDFYHLQETFDKIGGLYNEHQGWAVAAAGFTPLPYKIFTLAAGTFKIDFPTFVAASAISRSARFFLVGFLIYKFGPPIKALIEKYFNLFSIVFFVLLVLGFYLLKFVL
;
A
#
# COMPACT_ATOMS: atom_id res chain seq x y z
N PHE A 1 8.31 7.35 -5.52
CA PHE A 1 7.96 7.61 -4.11
C PHE A 1 8.00 9.13 -3.98
N PRO A 2 6.83 9.77 -3.98
CA PRO A 2 6.49 10.57 -2.78
C PRO A 2 4.99 10.55 -2.41
N ILE A 3 4.10 10.05 -3.27
CA ILE A 3 2.64 10.13 -3.07
C ILE A 3 2.02 8.72 -3.18
N PRO A 4 1.22 8.28 -2.19
CA PRO A 4 0.46 7.04 -2.28
C PRO A 4 -0.49 7.06 -3.49
N PRO A 5 -0.50 6.00 -4.32
CA PRO A 5 -1.35 5.96 -5.51
C PRO A 5 -2.84 6.08 -5.18
N ASP A 6 -3.25 5.61 -4.00
CA ASP A 6 -4.61 5.70 -3.48
C ASP A 6 -5.08 7.17 -3.37
N ILE A 7 -4.24 8.07 -2.87
CA ILE A 7 -4.59 9.51 -2.72
C ILE A 7 -4.82 10.13 -4.10
N LEU A 8 -3.93 9.82 -5.05
CA LEU A 8 -4.04 10.32 -6.42
C LEU A 8 -5.29 9.75 -7.11
N LEU A 9 -5.57 8.46 -6.94
CA LEU A 9 -6.76 7.80 -7.47
C LEU A 9 -8.05 8.42 -6.93
N ILE A 10 -8.10 8.73 -5.63
CA ILE A 10 -9.23 9.41 -5.01
C ILE A 10 -9.41 10.80 -5.62
N ALA A 11 -8.35 11.61 -5.66
CA ALA A 11 -8.41 12.97 -6.19
C ALA A 11 -8.88 13.01 -7.65
N MET A 12 -8.35 12.14 -8.50
CA MET A 12 -8.73 12.04 -9.91
C MET A 12 -10.18 11.56 -10.08
N THR A 13 -10.59 10.56 -9.29
CA THR A 13 -11.97 10.05 -9.34
C THR A 13 -12.98 11.09 -8.83
N VAL A 14 -12.64 11.90 -7.82
CA VAL A 14 -13.49 13.01 -7.37
C VAL A 14 -13.58 14.11 -8.44
N ALA A 15 -12.47 14.41 -9.14
CA ALA A 15 -12.45 15.44 -10.17
C ALA A 15 -13.24 15.03 -11.42
N VAL A 16 -13.10 13.78 -11.88
CA VAL A 16 -13.81 13.25 -13.06
C VAL A 16 -14.37 11.85 -12.77
N PRO A 17 -15.53 11.73 -12.09
CA PRO A 17 -16.07 10.45 -11.65
C PRO A 17 -16.35 9.46 -12.79
N ALA A 18 -16.71 9.95 -13.97
CA ALA A 18 -16.99 9.10 -15.14
C ALA A 18 -15.78 8.24 -15.59
N LEU A 19 -14.56 8.62 -15.21
CA LEU A 19 -13.33 7.94 -15.63
C LEU A 19 -12.73 7.03 -14.54
N TRP A 20 -13.45 6.75 -13.45
CA TRP A 20 -12.96 5.95 -12.32
C TRP A 20 -12.39 4.58 -12.71
N ILE A 21 -13.01 3.90 -13.69
CA ILE A 21 -12.56 2.61 -14.22
C ILE A 21 -11.18 2.76 -14.88
N ARG A 22 -11.01 3.80 -15.72
CA ARG A 22 -9.74 4.04 -16.42
C ARG A 22 -8.63 4.35 -15.42
N PHE A 23 -8.90 5.21 -14.45
CA PHE A 23 -7.91 5.55 -13.41
C PHE A 23 -7.52 4.31 -12.59
N SER A 24 -8.50 3.51 -12.18
CA SER A 24 -8.25 2.26 -11.42
C SER A 24 -7.44 1.26 -12.24
N PHE A 25 -7.73 1.12 -13.53
CA PHE A 25 -7.03 0.22 -14.45
C PHE A 25 -5.56 0.62 -14.63
N PHE A 26 -5.28 1.88 -15.00
CA PHE A 26 -3.90 2.35 -15.17
C PHE A 26 -3.11 2.31 -13.87
N CYS A 27 -3.76 2.64 -12.75
CA CYS A 27 -3.15 2.54 -11.42
C CYS A 27 -2.76 1.10 -11.08
N SER A 28 -3.64 0.13 -11.42
CA SER A 28 -3.37 -1.30 -11.22
C SER A 28 -2.18 -1.76 -12.04
N ILE A 29 -2.14 -1.46 -13.34
CA ILE A 29 -1.02 -1.82 -14.22
C ILE A 29 0.29 -1.20 -13.71
N ALA A 30 0.30 0.11 -13.47
CA ALA A 30 1.50 0.80 -13.00
C ALA A 30 1.98 0.26 -11.65
N SER A 31 1.04 -0.10 -10.75
CA SER A 31 1.38 -0.68 -9.46
C SER A 31 1.95 -2.09 -9.59
N VAL A 32 1.41 -2.94 -10.46
CA VAL A 32 1.92 -4.29 -10.69
C VAL A 32 3.31 -4.22 -11.34
N LEU A 33 3.50 -3.38 -12.36
CA LEU A 33 4.81 -3.16 -12.98
C LEU A 33 5.85 -2.64 -11.96
N GLY A 34 5.46 -1.69 -11.12
CA GLY A 34 6.31 -1.22 -10.02
C GLY A 34 6.62 -2.31 -9.00
N GLY A 35 5.68 -3.23 -8.76
CA GLY A 35 5.88 -4.41 -7.91
C GLY A 35 6.84 -5.42 -8.52
N MET A 36 6.74 -5.69 -9.83
CA MET A 36 7.70 -6.51 -10.57
C MET A 36 9.10 -5.92 -10.50
N PHE A 37 9.23 -4.60 -10.67
CA PHE A 37 10.50 -3.90 -10.50
C PHE A 37 11.04 -4.06 -9.06
N GLY A 38 10.20 -3.90 -8.05
CA GLY A 38 10.55 -4.12 -6.64
C GLY A 38 10.99 -5.56 -6.36
N TYR A 39 10.35 -6.55 -6.98
CA TYR A 39 10.74 -7.95 -6.90
C TYR A 39 12.15 -8.16 -7.46
N PHE A 40 12.47 -7.61 -8.63
CA PHE A 40 13.82 -7.75 -9.20
C PHE A 40 14.89 -7.06 -8.36
N ILE A 41 14.58 -5.89 -7.79
CA ILE A 41 15.47 -5.23 -6.82
C ILE A 41 15.71 -6.17 -5.64
N GLY A 42 14.65 -6.69 -5.01
CA GLY A 42 14.77 -7.59 -3.87
C GLY A 42 15.56 -8.86 -4.18
N TYR A 43 15.38 -9.40 -5.39
CA TYR A 43 16.09 -10.58 -5.89
C TYR A 43 17.61 -10.37 -5.95
N GLN A 44 18.07 -9.22 -6.46
CA GLN A 44 19.50 -8.89 -6.49
C GLN A 44 20.03 -8.30 -5.18
N PHE A 45 19.15 -7.76 -4.33
CA PHE A 45 19.54 -7.02 -3.13
C PHE A 45 20.33 -7.87 -2.13
N MET A 46 19.91 -9.12 -1.91
CA MET A 46 20.58 -10.01 -0.94
C MET A 46 22.02 -10.34 -1.32
N ASP A 47 22.26 -10.56 -2.62
CA ASP A 47 23.58 -10.92 -3.13
C ASP A 47 24.56 -9.74 -3.08
N LEU A 48 24.06 -8.50 -3.19
CA LEU A 48 24.91 -7.30 -3.23
C LEU A 48 25.19 -6.72 -1.83
N VAL A 49 24.16 -6.51 -1.02
CA VAL A 49 24.24 -5.72 0.23
C VAL A 49 23.44 -6.35 1.37
N GLY A 50 22.39 -7.11 1.07
CA GLY A 50 21.43 -7.59 2.08
C GLY A 50 22.06 -8.42 3.19
N GLN A 51 22.94 -9.37 2.88
CA GLN A 51 23.61 -10.17 3.93
C GLN A 51 24.43 -9.31 4.89
N ARG A 52 25.20 -8.33 4.38
CA ARG A 52 25.99 -7.42 5.23
C ARG A 52 25.11 -6.58 6.17
N ILE A 53 23.92 -6.19 5.73
CA ILE A 53 22.96 -5.45 6.56
C ILE A 53 22.39 -6.36 7.65
N VAL A 54 21.96 -7.57 7.28
CA VAL A 54 21.39 -8.53 8.25
C VAL A 54 22.43 -8.87 9.33
N ASP A 55 23.68 -9.12 8.92
CA ASP A 55 24.80 -9.37 9.84
C ASP A 55 25.08 -8.18 10.77
N PHE A 56 25.12 -6.97 10.21
CA PHE A 56 25.43 -5.75 10.95
C PHE A 56 24.39 -5.44 12.04
N TYR A 57 23.11 -5.74 11.79
CA TYR A 57 22.03 -5.55 12.75
C TYR A 57 21.72 -6.81 13.59
N HIS A 58 22.47 -7.90 13.41
CA HIS A 58 22.22 -9.20 14.05
C HIS A 58 20.77 -9.71 13.86
N LEU A 59 20.22 -9.53 12.67
CA LEU A 59 18.81 -9.82 12.35
C LEU A 59 18.56 -11.23 11.78
N GLN A 60 19.56 -12.11 11.80
CA GLN A 60 19.48 -13.48 11.25
C GLN A 60 18.19 -14.22 11.62
N GLU A 61 17.87 -14.33 12.90
CA GLU A 61 16.67 -15.08 13.32
C GLU A 61 15.38 -14.47 12.78
N THR A 62 15.31 -13.15 12.67
CA THR A 62 14.12 -12.46 12.14
C THR A 62 14.03 -12.68 10.63
N PHE A 63 15.16 -12.61 9.93
CA PHE A 63 15.24 -12.87 8.51
C PHE A 63 14.78 -14.30 8.17
N ASP A 64 15.26 -15.30 8.92
CA ASP A 64 14.89 -16.70 8.73
C ASP A 64 13.42 -16.96 9.04
N LYS A 65 12.88 -16.36 10.10
CA LYS A 65 11.44 -16.42 10.41
C LYS A 65 10.58 -15.85 9.27
N ILE A 66 10.94 -14.67 8.76
CA ILE A 66 10.22 -14.06 7.64
C ILE A 66 10.34 -14.93 6.38
N GLY A 67 11.54 -15.48 6.11
CA GLY A 67 11.75 -16.40 5.00
C GLY A 67 10.89 -17.67 5.10
N GLY A 68 10.76 -18.23 6.30
CA GLY A 68 9.87 -19.36 6.58
C GLY A 68 8.40 -19.04 6.26
N LEU A 69 7.90 -17.89 6.74
CA LEU A 69 6.52 -17.43 6.46
C LEU A 69 6.28 -17.22 4.96
N TYR A 70 7.29 -16.70 4.25
CA TYR A 70 7.21 -16.50 2.80
C TYR A 70 7.25 -17.83 2.03
N ASN A 71 8.02 -18.81 2.49
CA ASN A 71 8.01 -20.16 1.92
C ASN A 71 6.68 -20.89 2.12
N GLU A 72 6.05 -20.69 3.28
CA GLU A 72 4.76 -21.31 3.61
C GLU A 72 3.59 -20.65 2.87
N HIS A 73 3.53 -19.32 2.88
CA HIS A 73 2.37 -18.59 2.34
C HIS A 73 2.53 -18.10 0.90
N GLN A 74 3.77 -17.98 0.39
CA GLN A 74 4.11 -17.58 -0.98
C GLN A 74 3.26 -16.40 -1.50
N GLY A 75 2.45 -16.64 -2.53
CA GLY A 75 1.58 -15.63 -3.14
C GLY A 75 0.53 -15.06 -2.18
N TRP A 76 0.10 -15.79 -1.15
CA TRP A 76 -0.90 -15.31 -0.19
C TRP A 76 -0.40 -14.15 0.67
N ALA A 77 0.87 -14.18 1.08
CA ALA A 77 1.49 -13.07 1.81
C ALA A 77 1.45 -11.78 0.97
N VAL A 78 1.75 -11.90 -0.33
CA VAL A 78 1.73 -10.80 -1.29
C VAL A 78 0.30 -10.33 -1.58
N ALA A 79 -0.65 -11.25 -1.73
CA ALA A 79 -2.05 -10.93 -1.96
C ALA A 79 -2.67 -10.19 -0.76
N ALA A 80 -2.43 -10.68 0.45
CA ALA A 80 -2.89 -10.06 1.68
C ALA A 80 -2.30 -8.64 1.82
N ALA A 81 -1.00 -8.47 1.61
CA ALA A 81 -0.35 -7.16 1.66
C ALA A 81 -0.79 -6.21 0.53
N GLY A 82 -1.15 -6.73 -0.65
CA GLY A 82 -1.60 -5.94 -1.78
C GLY A 82 -3.01 -5.38 -1.61
N PHE A 83 -3.88 -6.13 -0.91
CA PHE A 83 -5.26 -5.75 -0.66
C PHE A 83 -5.41 -4.87 0.60
N THR A 84 -4.74 -5.24 1.68
CA THR A 84 -4.77 -4.52 2.96
C THR A 84 -4.05 -3.17 2.89
N PRO A 85 -4.28 -2.24 3.85
CA PRO A 85 -3.54 -0.97 3.93
C PRO A 85 -2.05 -1.12 4.31
N LEU A 86 -1.50 -2.34 4.23
CA LEU A 86 -0.10 -2.61 4.48
C LEU A 86 0.80 -2.05 3.36
N PRO A 87 2.08 -1.77 3.66
CA PRO A 87 3.02 -1.22 2.69
C PRO A 87 3.45 -2.27 1.64
N TYR A 88 2.60 -2.50 0.64
CA TYR A 88 2.80 -3.49 -0.42
C TYR A 88 4.21 -3.55 -1.03
N LYS A 89 4.86 -2.41 -1.27
CA LYS A 89 6.19 -2.36 -1.89
C LYS A 89 7.30 -3.02 -1.04
N ILE A 90 7.14 -3.02 0.28
CA ILE A 90 8.05 -3.75 1.17
C ILE A 90 7.87 -5.25 0.95
N PHE A 91 6.61 -5.70 0.85
CA PHE A 91 6.28 -7.11 0.58
C PHE A 91 6.74 -7.58 -0.81
N THR A 92 6.76 -6.69 -1.82
CA THR A 92 7.31 -7.04 -3.14
C THR A 92 8.83 -7.20 -3.11
N LEU A 93 9.51 -6.36 -2.34
CA LEU A 93 10.96 -6.45 -2.17
C LEU A 93 11.31 -7.75 -1.44
N ALA A 94 10.62 -8.04 -0.33
CA ALA A 94 10.76 -9.29 0.40
C ALA A 94 10.44 -10.52 -0.47
N ALA A 95 9.39 -10.48 -1.30
CA ALA A 95 9.09 -11.57 -2.22
C ALA A 95 10.23 -11.86 -3.20
N GLY A 96 10.91 -10.82 -3.69
CA GLY A 96 12.11 -10.94 -4.50
C GLY A 96 13.29 -11.52 -3.73
N THR A 97 13.53 -11.00 -2.53
CA THR A 97 14.58 -11.44 -1.61
C THR A 97 14.48 -12.92 -1.26
N PHE A 98 13.27 -13.42 -1.00
CA PHE A 98 13.02 -14.83 -0.72
C PHE A 98 12.75 -15.68 -1.96
N LYS A 99 12.93 -15.12 -3.17
CA LYS A 99 12.81 -15.82 -4.46
C LYS A 99 11.51 -16.59 -4.63
N ILE A 100 10.39 -15.97 -4.22
CA ILE A 100 9.05 -16.54 -4.44
C ILE A 100 8.80 -16.74 -5.93
N ASP A 101 8.10 -17.80 -6.31
CA ASP A 101 7.73 -18.05 -7.70
C ASP A 101 7.16 -16.79 -8.39
N PHE A 102 7.83 -16.33 -9.44
CA PHE A 102 7.54 -15.04 -10.07
C PHE A 102 6.14 -15.00 -10.71
N PRO A 103 5.70 -16.03 -11.48
CA PRO A 103 4.31 -16.11 -11.95
C PRO A 103 3.28 -16.01 -10.81
N THR A 104 3.50 -16.73 -9.71
CA THR A 104 2.61 -16.70 -8.54
C THR A 104 2.57 -15.30 -7.91
N PHE A 105 3.73 -14.65 -7.78
CA PHE A 105 3.83 -13.26 -7.31
C PHE A 105 3.05 -12.30 -8.21
N VAL A 106 3.24 -12.37 -9.53
CA VAL A 106 2.58 -11.47 -10.49
C VAL A 106 1.07 -11.67 -10.46
N ALA A 107 0.59 -12.91 -10.43
CA ALA A 107 -0.84 -13.22 -10.35
C ALA A 107 -1.46 -12.70 -9.05
N ALA A 108 -0.85 -13.01 -7.90
CA ALA A 108 -1.30 -12.56 -6.59
C ALA A 108 -1.32 -11.02 -6.48
N SER A 109 -0.27 -10.37 -6.99
CA SER A 109 -0.19 -8.91 -7.07
C SER A 109 -1.28 -8.32 -7.95
N ALA A 110 -1.44 -8.84 -9.17
CA ALA A 110 -2.41 -8.31 -10.12
C ALA A 110 -3.83 -8.39 -9.59
N ILE A 111 -4.21 -9.52 -8.98
CA ILE A 111 -5.54 -9.70 -8.39
C ILE A 111 -5.74 -8.76 -7.20
N SER A 112 -4.84 -8.79 -6.22
CA SER A 112 -5.00 -8.02 -4.98
C SER A 112 -4.96 -6.51 -5.22
N ARG A 113 -4.05 -6.02 -6.07
CA ARG A 113 -3.92 -4.59 -6.38
C ARG A 113 -5.08 -4.09 -7.20
N SER A 114 -5.50 -4.85 -8.21
CA SER A 114 -6.67 -4.47 -9.00
C SER A 114 -7.91 -4.45 -8.14
N ALA A 115 -8.14 -5.48 -7.32
CA ALA A 115 -9.28 -5.51 -6.40
C ALA A 115 -9.32 -4.27 -5.50
N ARG A 116 -8.19 -3.90 -4.89
CA ARG A 116 -8.10 -2.70 -4.03
C ARG A 116 -8.41 -1.42 -4.79
N PHE A 117 -7.74 -1.15 -5.91
CA PHE A 117 -7.91 0.11 -6.63
C PHE A 117 -9.30 0.24 -7.22
N PHE A 118 -9.86 -0.85 -7.77
CA PHE A 118 -11.23 -0.84 -8.26
C PHE A 118 -12.24 -0.66 -7.13
N LEU A 119 -12.02 -1.27 -5.96
CA LEU A 119 -12.88 -1.07 -4.79
C LEU A 119 -12.86 0.40 -4.36
N VAL A 120 -11.67 0.99 -4.19
CA VAL A 120 -11.53 2.40 -3.80
C VAL A 120 -12.16 3.31 -4.86
N GLY A 121 -11.82 3.12 -6.15
CA GLY A 121 -12.37 3.89 -7.26
C GLY A 121 -13.89 3.80 -7.33
N PHE A 122 -14.46 2.60 -7.15
CA PHE A 122 -15.90 2.38 -7.13
C PHE A 122 -16.59 3.08 -5.95
N LEU A 123 -16.02 2.98 -4.74
CA LEU A 123 -16.57 3.65 -3.56
C LEU A 123 -16.59 5.17 -3.75
N ILE A 124 -15.51 5.75 -4.28
CA ILE A 124 -15.46 7.19 -4.55
C ILE A 124 -16.38 7.58 -5.71
N TYR A 125 -16.50 6.77 -6.74
CA TYR A 125 -17.46 7.03 -7.82
C TYR A 125 -18.91 7.05 -7.30
N LYS A 126 -19.28 6.06 -6.49
CA LYS A 126 -20.65 5.90 -5.99
C LYS A 126 -21.01 6.87 -4.85
N PHE A 127 -20.09 7.08 -3.91
CA PHE A 127 -20.34 7.88 -2.70
C PHE A 127 -19.60 9.22 -2.69
N GLY A 128 -18.69 9.47 -3.63
CA GLY A 128 -17.92 10.71 -3.70
C GLY A 128 -18.76 11.97 -3.91
N PRO A 129 -19.75 12.01 -4.83
CA PRO A 129 -20.59 13.18 -5.01
C PRO A 129 -21.34 13.63 -3.73
N PRO A 130 -22.05 12.76 -2.98
CA PRO A 130 -22.68 13.17 -1.73
C PRO A 130 -21.66 13.51 -0.63
N ILE A 131 -20.53 12.80 -0.56
CA ILE A 131 -19.45 13.10 0.41
C ILE A 131 -18.87 14.50 0.13
N LYS A 132 -18.63 14.85 -1.14
CA LYS A 132 -18.12 16.17 -1.51
C LYS A 132 -19.07 17.28 -1.07
N ALA A 133 -20.37 17.14 -1.36
CA ALA A 133 -21.37 18.12 -0.94
C ALA A 133 -21.46 18.25 0.59
N LEU A 134 -21.33 17.14 1.33
CA LEU A 134 -21.29 17.15 2.79
C LEU A 134 -20.04 17.87 3.33
N ILE A 135 -18.86 17.57 2.76
CA ILE A 135 -17.61 18.20 3.15
C ILE A 135 -17.65 19.70 2.85
N GLU A 136 -18.11 20.12 1.68
CA GLU A 136 -18.23 21.54 1.32
C GLU A 136 -19.19 22.29 2.24
N LYS A 137 -20.33 21.66 2.61
CA LYS A 137 -21.31 22.26 3.54
C LYS A 137 -20.76 22.45 4.96
N TYR A 138 -19.98 21.50 5.47
CA TYR A 138 -19.50 21.50 6.85
C TYR A 138 -17.99 21.70 6.98
N PHE A 139 -17.34 22.25 5.94
CA PHE A 139 -15.88 22.35 5.86
C PHE A 139 -15.26 23.05 7.07
N ASN A 140 -15.81 24.20 7.46
CA ASN A 140 -15.35 24.95 8.63
C ASN A 140 -15.50 24.14 9.92
N LEU A 141 -16.63 23.45 10.10
CA LEU A 141 -16.89 22.64 11.28
C LEU A 141 -15.91 21.46 11.36
N PHE A 142 -15.72 20.72 10.26
CA PHE A 142 -14.75 19.62 10.21
C PHE A 142 -13.32 20.10 10.46
N SER A 143 -12.95 21.27 9.95
CA SER A 143 -11.63 21.87 10.16
C SER A 143 -11.39 22.20 11.63
N ILE A 144 -12.39 22.80 12.31
CA ILE A 144 -12.32 23.11 13.75
C ILE A 144 -12.24 21.82 14.56
N VAL A 145 -13.09 20.84 14.29
CA VAL A 145 -13.10 19.55 15.01
C VAL A 145 -11.77 18.82 14.85
N PHE A 146 -11.22 18.78 13.64
CA PHE A 146 -9.91 18.18 13.38
C PHE A 146 -8.80 18.87 14.17
N PHE A 147 -8.77 20.21 14.18
CA PHE A 147 -7.77 20.97 14.94
C PHE A 147 -7.87 20.73 16.44
N VAL A 148 -9.10 20.73 16.99
CA VAL A 148 -9.35 20.47 18.40
C VAL A 148 -8.89 19.05 18.77
N LEU A 149 -9.25 18.04 17.97
CA LEU A 149 -8.81 16.66 18.17
C LEU A 149 -7.29 16.51 18.08
N LEU A 150 -6.64 17.22 17.16
CA LEU A 150 -5.19 17.19 16.99
C LEU A 150 -4.50 17.75 18.24
N VAL A 151 -4.92 18.94 18.70
CA VAL A 151 -4.37 19.57 19.91
C VAL A 151 -4.63 18.71 21.16
N LEU A 152 -5.86 18.21 21.33
CA LEU A 152 -6.20 17.31 22.44
C LEU A 152 -5.42 16.00 22.38
N GLY A 153 -5.21 15.44 21.19
CA GLY A 153 -4.44 14.21 20.99
C GLY A 153 -2.98 14.39 21.43
N PHE A 154 -2.32 15.46 21.02
CA PHE A 154 -0.96 15.78 21.48
C PHE A 154 -0.92 16.10 22.98
N TYR A 155 -1.92 16.80 23.50
CA TYR A 155 -2.01 17.09 24.93
C TYR A 155 -2.15 15.82 25.77
N LEU A 156 -3.02 14.89 25.37
CA LEU A 156 -3.20 13.61 26.06
C LEU A 156 -1.97 12.72 25.96
N LEU A 157 -1.29 12.70 24.81
CA LEU A 157 -0.04 11.96 24.66
C LEU A 157 1.02 12.44 25.67
N LYS A 158 1.09 13.74 25.97
CA LYS A 158 1.98 14.29 27.01
C LYS A 158 1.67 13.79 28.43
N PHE A 159 0.44 13.33 28.70
CA PHE A 159 0.08 12.76 30.00
C PHE A 159 0.30 11.25 30.07
N VAL A 160 0.38 10.57 28.93
CA VAL A 160 0.54 9.11 28.84
C VAL A 160 2.00 8.69 28.65
N LEU A 161 2.81 9.53 27.99
CA LEU A 161 4.28 9.39 27.82
C LEU A 161 5.03 10.30 28.79
#